data_AF-A0A7M7T2T2-F1
#
_entry.id   AF-A0A7M7T2T2-F1
#
_cell.length_a   1.000
_cell.length_b   1.000
_cell.length_c   1.000
_cell.angle_alpha   90.00
_cell.angle_beta   90.00
_cell.angle_gamma   90.00
#
_symmetry.space_group_name_H-M   'P 1'
#
loop_
_entity.id
_entity.type
_entity.pdbx_description
1 polymer ?
#
loop_
_entity_poly.entity_id
_entity_poly.type
_entity_poly.pdbx_seq_one_letter_code
_entity_poly.pdbx_strand_id
1 'polypeptide(L)'
;MVEYVRAGVTTETIDSRGGTIRLPYHGISLCIPVFALQQSCKITLKVLHQPSRVLFAENEAIVSPGVVCEPSGTTFEKPLKLVIPHCAVLTDPSKAKVTMHFTNGDTKIIKKEMSSTGTPRCIVGKDVFEVYITNFSICEMFMVISDNLIGKRVASTPYLPKSMSHLHSKYCHLRLYNDTPGTEDPPMRTIMVQ
;
A
#
# COMPACT_ATOMS: atom_id res chain seq x y z
N MET A 1 -1.88 10.73 27.78
CA MET A 1 -2.63 11.04 26.54
C MET A 1 -2.14 10.05 25.50
N VAL A 2 -3.05 9.24 24.96
CA VAL A 2 -2.79 7.89 24.41
C VAL A 2 -1.89 7.92 23.17
N GLU A 3 -0.84 7.07 23.17
CA GLU A 3 -0.06 6.73 21.97
C GLU A 3 -1.01 6.13 20.92
N TYR A 4 -1.41 6.93 19.93
CA TYR A 4 -2.03 6.38 18.74
C TYR A 4 -0.95 5.67 17.93
N VAL A 5 -0.93 4.35 18.11
CA VAL A 5 -0.05 3.40 17.46
C VAL A 5 -0.14 3.59 15.94
N ARG A 6 0.92 4.16 15.35
CA ARG A 6 1.20 4.22 13.91
C ARG A 6 1.57 2.83 13.35
N ALA A 7 0.95 1.76 13.85
CA ALA A 7 1.32 0.42 13.41
C ALA A 7 0.93 0.25 11.95
N GLY A 8 1.91 -0.08 11.10
CA GLY A 8 1.69 -0.65 9.78
C GLY A 8 1.19 -2.11 9.84
N VAL A 9 0.57 -2.52 10.95
CA VAL A 9 0.06 -3.87 11.19
C VAL A 9 -1.15 -3.82 12.10
N THR A 10 -2.16 -4.62 11.78
CA THR A 10 -3.32 -4.87 12.63
C THR A 10 -3.73 -6.33 12.52
N THR A 11 -4.33 -6.88 13.57
CA THR A 11 -4.75 -8.27 13.62
C THR A 11 -6.13 -8.38 14.27
N GLU A 12 -7.04 -9.08 13.62
CA GLU A 12 -8.40 -9.31 14.12
C GLU A 12 -8.82 -10.76 13.90
N THR A 13 -9.66 -11.29 14.79
CA THR A 13 -10.30 -12.60 14.60
C THR A 13 -11.66 -12.39 13.92
N ILE A 14 -11.81 -12.94 12.72
CA ILE A 14 -13.01 -12.81 11.89
C ILE A 14 -13.69 -14.16 11.79
N ASP A 15 -15.01 -14.21 12.00
CA ASP A 15 -15.83 -15.41 11.86
C ASP A 15 -16.73 -15.35 10.61
N SER A 16 -17.69 -16.27 10.51
CA SER A 16 -18.61 -16.36 9.37
C SER A 16 -19.52 -15.13 9.20
N ARG A 17 -19.62 -14.24 10.20
CA ARG A 17 -20.32 -12.95 10.08
C ARG A 17 -19.54 -11.95 9.23
N GLY A 18 -18.29 -12.24 8.88
CA GLY A 18 -17.42 -11.32 8.17
C GLY A 18 -16.98 -10.16 9.07
N GLY A 19 -16.44 -9.11 8.46
CA GLY A 19 -15.93 -7.96 9.21
C GLY A 19 -15.10 -7.02 8.34
N THR A 20 -14.48 -6.02 8.97
CA THR A 20 -13.57 -5.12 8.27
C THR A 20 -12.37 -4.81 9.14
N ILE A 21 -11.20 -5.19 8.65
CA ILE A 21 -9.92 -4.92 9.29
C ILE A 21 -9.36 -3.62 8.71
N ARG A 22 -8.89 -2.69 9.56
CA ARG A 22 -8.49 -1.35 9.12
C ARG A 22 -7.10 -0.95 9.62
N LEU A 23 -6.38 -0.23 8.77
CA LEU A 23 -5.18 0.55 9.10
C LEU A 23 -5.49 2.03 8.81
N PRO A 24 -6.17 2.75 9.73
CA PRO A 24 -6.71 4.07 9.46
C PRO A 24 -5.65 5.10 9.06
N TYR A 25 -4.48 5.07 9.72
CA TYR A 25 -3.35 5.97 9.40
C TYR A 25 -2.84 5.81 7.96
N HIS A 26 -2.99 4.62 7.39
CA HIS A 26 -2.53 4.30 6.04
C HIS A 26 -3.68 4.31 5.02
N GLY A 27 -4.92 4.61 5.44
CA GLY A 27 -6.09 4.58 4.55
C GLY A 27 -6.41 3.20 3.95
N ILE A 28 -5.92 2.11 4.57
CA ILE A 28 -6.06 0.74 4.04
C ILE A 28 -7.12 -0.03 4.83
N SER A 29 -7.95 -0.80 4.13
CA SER A 29 -8.93 -1.68 4.76
C SER A 29 -9.17 -2.97 3.99
N LEU A 30 -9.42 -4.06 4.71
CA LEU A 30 -9.83 -5.34 4.17
C LEU A 30 -11.25 -5.67 4.65
N CYS A 31 -12.22 -5.64 3.73
CA CYS A 31 -13.59 -6.05 3.97
C CYS A 31 -13.77 -7.53 3.64
N ILE A 32 -14.26 -8.30 4.62
CA ILE A 32 -14.54 -9.72 4.52
C ILE A 32 -16.07 -9.89 4.58
N PRO A 33 -16.72 -10.36 3.50
CA PRO A 33 -18.17 -10.49 3.48
C PRO A 33 -18.66 -11.66 4.34
N VAL A 34 -19.94 -11.61 4.72
CA VAL A 34 -20.62 -12.71 5.44
C VAL A 34 -20.49 -14.01 4.63
N PHE A 35 -20.15 -15.09 5.33
CA PHE A 35 -19.90 -16.43 4.79
C PHE A 35 -18.70 -16.54 3.85
N ALA A 36 -17.77 -15.57 3.85
CA ALA A 36 -16.47 -15.75 3.18
C ALA A 36 -15.56 -16.76 3.90
N LEU A 37 -15.80 -16.96 5.20
CA LEU A 37 -15.13 -17.91 6.08
C LEU A 37 -16.16 -18.86 6.70
N GLN A 38 -15.83 -20.15 6.76
CA GLN A 38 -16.63 -21.15 7.46
C GLN A 38 -16.32 -21.22 8.96
N GLN A 39 -15.07 -20.96 9.33
CA GLN A 39 -14.58 -20.99 10.72
C GLN A 39 -13.89 -19.67 11.05
N SER A 40 -13.81 -19.35 12.34
CA SER A 40 -13.09 -18.16 12.81
C SER A 40 -11.61 -18.24 12.44
N CYS A 41 -11.09 -17.17 11.85
CA CYS A 41 -9.69 -17.05 11.43
C CYS A 41 -9.09 -15.77 12.02
N LYS A 42 -7.89 -15.88 12.58
CA LYS A 42 -7.09 -14.72 13.01
C LYS A 42 -6.37 -14.17 11.78
N ILE A 43 -6.78 -13.00 11.31
CA ILE A 43 -6.27 -12.35 10.12
C ILE A 43 -5.42 -11.15 10.49
N THR A 44 -4.22 -11.08 9.91
CA THR A 44 -3.31 -9.93 10.07
C THR A 44 -3.16 -9.19 8.75
N LEU A 45 -3.28 -7.87 8.78
CA LEU A 45 -3.07 -6.97 7.65
C LEU A 45 -1.86 -6.09 7.92
N LYS A 46 -0.87 -6.10 7.02
CA LYS A 46 0.38 -5.34 7.12
C LYS A 46 0.59 -4.43 5.91
N VAL A 47 1.23 -3.28 6.14
CA VAL A 47 1.66 -2.32 5.10
C VAL A 47 3.13 -2.50 4.82
N LEU A 48 3.50 -2.39 3.54
CA LEU A 48 4.86 -2.38 3.04
C LEU A 48 5.10 -1.07 2.30
N HIS A 49 6.13 -0.32 2.69
CA HIS A 49 6.37 1.00 2.11
C HIS A 49 6.99 0.97 0.71
N GLN A 50 7.86 -0.02 0.40
CA GLN A 50 8.48 -0.17 -0.92
C GLN A 50 9.08 -1.57 -1.09
N PRO A 51 9.01 -2.19 -2.29
CA PRO A 51 9.77 -3.39 -2.56
C PRO A 51 11.26 -3.04 -2.70
N SER A 52 12.11 -3.78 -2.01
CA SER A 52 13.53 -3.42 -1.86
C SER A 52 14.35 -3.55 -3.15
N ARG A 53 13.88 -4.27 -4.19
CA ARG A 53 14.71 -4.67 -5.35
C ARG A 53 13.99 -4.86 -6.69
N VAL A 54 12.85 -4.20 -6.93
CA VAL A 54 12.13 -4.36 -8.19
C VAL A 54 12.50 -3.26 -9.20
N LEU A 55 13.00 -3.66 -10.37
CA LEU A 55 13.15 -2.79 -11.54
C LEU A 55 11.85 -2.80 -12.35
N PHE A 56 11.34 -1.61 -12.67
CA PHE A 56 10.14 -1.41 -13.47
C PHE A 56 10.53 -0.95 -14.87
N ALA A 57 9.74 -1.31 -15.88
CA ALA A 57 9.87 -0.71 -17.21
C ALA A 57 9.60 0.80 -17.15
N GLU A 58 10.06 1.57 -18.14
CA GLU A 58 9.91 3.03 -18.15
C GLU A 58 8.45 3.52 -18.05
N ASN A 59 7.50 2.71 -18.51
CA ASN A 59 6.07 2.98 -18.43
C ASN A 59 5.38 2.33 -17.21
N GLU A 60 6.09 1.57 -16.39
CA GLU A 60 5.54 0.90 -15.21
C GLU A 60 5.83 1.69 -13.91
N ALA A 61 4.85 1.71 -13.02
CA ALA A 61 4.93 2.53 -11.82
C ALA A 61 4.21 1.92 -10.61
N ILE A 62 4.94 1.72 -9.51
CA ILE A 62 4.32 1.54 -8.19
C ILE A 62 3.76 2.88 -7.71
N VAL A 63 2.47 2.89 -7.42
CA VAL A 63 1.73 4.09 -7.02
C VAL A 63 1.01 3.93 -5.69
N SER A 64 1.08 2.76 -5.06
CA SER A 64 0.49 2.47 -3.76
C SER A 64 1.53 1.83 -2.83
N PRO A 65 1.32 1.85 -1.51
CA PRO A 65 2.01 0.91 -0.63
C PRO A 65 1.71 -0.54 -1.04
N GLY A 66 2.62 -1.44 -0.69
CA GLY A 66 2.36 -2.87 -0.73
C GLY A 66 1.62 -3.34 0.51
N VAL A 67 1.07 -4.54 0.46
CA VAL A 67 0.41 -5.16 1.60
C VAL A 67 0.75 -6.64 1.74
N VAL A 68 0.60 -7.15 2.96
CA VAL A 68 0.61 -8.57 3.28
C VAL A 68 -0.62 -8.90 4.11
N CYS A 69 -1.30 -9.99 3.76
CA CYS A 69 -2.41 -10.54 4.53
C CYS A 69 -2.01 -11.94 5.02
N GLU A 70 -2.13 -12.18 6.33
CA GLU A 70 -1.86 -13.48 6.95
C GLU A 70 -3.16 -14.06 7.53
N PRO A 71 -3.35 -15.40 7.54
CA PRO A 71 -2.38 -16.42 7.16
C PRO A 71 -2.22 -16.52 5.63
N SER A 72 -0.98 -16.60 5.15
CA SER A 72 -0.70 -16.75 3.72
C SER A 72 -1.39 -17.99 3.14
N GLY A 73 -1.85 -17.90 1.89
CA GLY A 73 -2.53 -19.02 1.21
C GLY A 73 -3.96 -19.31 1.69
N THR A 74 -4.49 -18.55 2.66
CA THR A 74 -5.90 -18.68 3.06
C THR A 74 -6.83 -18.42 1.87
N THR A 75 -7.79 -19.31 1.64
CA THR A 75 -8.81 -19.19 0.59
C THR A 75 -10.16 -18.85 1.21
N PHE A 76 -10.95 -18.05 0.49
CA PHE A 76 -12.24 -17.53 0.92
C PHE A 76 -13.32 -17.91 -0.07
N GLU A 77 -14.50 -18.28 0.43
CA GLU A 77 -15.66 -18.70 -0.38
C GLU A 77 -16.24 -17.55 -1.22
N LYS A 78 -15.94 -16.30 -0.82
CA LYS A 78 -16.40 -15.09 -1.50
C LYS A 78 -15.24 -14.11 -1.65
N PRO A 79 -15.21 -13.32 -2.74
CA PRO A 79 -14.19 -12.29 -2.91
C PRO A 79 -14.21 -11.27 -1.77
N LEU A 80 -13.04 -11.03 -1.21
CA LEU A 80 -12.78 -9.96 -0.25
C LEU A 80 -12.61 -8.64 -1.01
N LYS A 81 -12.81 -7.50 -0.33
CA LYS A 81 -12.49 -6.18 -0.88
C LYS A 81 -11.36 -5.55 -0.08
N LEU A 82 -10.20 -5.39 -0.72
CA LEU A 82 -9.07 -4.65 -0.19
C LEU A 82 -9.03 -3.26 -0.82
N VAL A 83 -9.04 -2.23 0.02
CA VAL A 83 -8.93 -0.83 -0.40
C VAL A 83 -7.53 -0.34 -0.09
N ILE A 84 -6.82 0.18 -1.09
CA ILE A 84 -5.45 0.69 -0.97
C ILE A 84 -5.37 2.08 -1.61
N PRO A 85 -4.88 3.12 -0.91
CA PRO A 85 -4.68 4.42 -1.53
C PRO A 85 -3.56 4.38 -2.56
N HIS A 86 -3.64 5.24 -3.57
CA HIS A 86 -2.57 5.42 -4.56
C HIS A 86 -2.34 6.89 -4.91
N CYS A 87 -1.14 7.19 -5.40
CA CYS A 87 -0.73 8.51 -5.85
C CYS A 87 -0.72 8.69 -7.37
N ALA A 88 -1.23 7.74 -8.16
CA ALA A 88 -1.27 7.86 -9.60
C ALA A 88 -2.09 9.08 -10.07
N VAL A 89 -1.57 9.80 -11.07
CA VAL A 89 -2.30 10.81 -11.83
C VAL A 89 -2.61 10.19 -13.18
N LEU A 90 -3.89 9.94 -13.43
CA LEU A 90 -4.36 9.18 -14.59
C LEU A 90 -5.15 10.08 -15.55
N THR A 91 -5.01 9.85 -16.86
CA THR A 91 -5.88 10.47 -17.87
C THR A 91 -7.32 10.00 -17.73
N ASP A 92 -7.49 8.69 -17.57
CA ASP A 92 -8.78 8.01 -17.40
C ASP A 92 -8.60 6.79 -16.50
N PRO A 93 -9.01 6.86 -15.21
CA PRO A 93 -8.87 5.74 -14.27
C PRO A 93 -9.54 4.45 -14.76
N SER A 94 -10.64 4.55 -15.51
CA SER A 94 -11.39 3.38 -15.99
C SER A 94 -10.64 2.55 -17.04
N LYS A 95 -9.64 3.15 -17.70
CA LYS A 95 -8.79 2.52 -18.72
C LYS A 95 -7.40 2.14 -18.20
N ALA A 96 -7.08 2.50 -16.95
CA ALA A 96 -5.78 2.22 -16.39
C ALA A 96 -5.55 0.71 -16.26
N LYS A 97 -4.46 0.25 -16.85
CA LYS A 97 -4.02 -1.15 -16.73
C LYS A 97 -3.29 -1.34 -15.42
N VAL A 98 -3.82 -2.21 -14.57
CA VAL A 98 -3.24 -2.54 -13.27
C VAL A 98 -2.71 -3.97 -13.28
N THR A 99 -1.46 -4.13 -12.85
CA THR A 99 -0.82 -5.44 -12.63
C THR A 99 -0.48 -5.59 -11.16
N MET A 100 -0.85 -6.73 -10.59
CA MET A 100 -0.47 -7.13 -9.25
C MET A 100 0.88 -7.86 -9.32
N HIS A 101 1.88 -7.31 -8.65
CA HIS A 101 3.21 -7.89 -8.56
C HIS A 101 3.36 -8.61 -7.22
N PHE A 102 3.83 -9.85 -7.28
CA PHE A 102 4.14 -10.67 -6.12
C PHE A 102 5.66 -10.87 -6.02
N THR A 103 6.24 -10.58 -4.87
CA THR A 103 7.67 -10.79 -4.59
C THR A 103 7.90 -11.38 -3.20
N ASN A 104 8.98 -12.14 -3.05
CA ASN A 104 9.44 -12.66 -1.75
C ASN A 104 10.67 -11.90 -1.23
N GLY A 105 10.88 -10.66 -1.69
CA GLY A 105 12.07 -9.85 -1.39
C GLY A 105 13.26 -10.07 -2.34
N ASP A 106 13.15 -11.02 -3.27
CA ASP A 106 14.13 -11.32 -4.32
C ASP A 106 13.78 -10.62 -5.66
N THR A 107 14.61 -10.85 -6.68
CA THR A 107 14.40 -10.32 -8.05
C THR A 107 13.26 -11.00 -8.80
N LYS A 108 12.80 -12.19 -8.37
CA LYS A 108 11.75 -12.92 -9.05
C LYS A 108 10.38 -12.33 -8.72
N ILE A 109 9.75 -11.73 -9.72
CA ILE A 109 8.43 -11.12 -9.62
C ILE A 109 7.44 -11.96 -10.42
N ILE A 110 6.37 -12.41 -9.77
CA ILE A 110 5.23 -12.99 -10.46
C ILE A 110 4.25 -11.85 -10.73
N LYS A 111 3.88 -11.66 -12.00
CA LYS A 111 2.94 -10.61 -12.42
C LYS A 111 1.58 -11.24 -12.70
N LYS A 112 0.51 -10.61 -12.21
CA LYS A 112 -0.87 -10.97 -12.53
C LYS A 112 -1.64 -9.74 -12.96
N GLU A 113 -2.04 -9.70 -14.22
CA GLU A 113 -2.88 -8.63 -14.74
C GLU A 113 -4.27 -8.68 -14.11
N MET A 114 -4.77 -7.53 -13.71
CA MET A 114 -6.05 -7.40 -13.03
C MET A 114 -7.14 -7.10 -14.05
N SER A 115 -8.18 -7.94 -14.06
CA SER A 115 -9.37 -7.69 -14.88
C SER A 115 -10.25 -6.61 -14.24
N SER A 116 -11.14 -5.99 -15.03
CA SER A 116 -12.25 -5.18 -14.53
C SER A 116 -13.43 -6.05 -14.06
N THR A 117 -13.50 -7.30 -14.50
CA THR A 117 -14.54 -8.29 -14.18
C THR A 117 -13.95 -9.59 -13.62
N GLY A 118 -14.74 -10.39 -12.88
CA GLY A 118 -14.27 -11.67 -12.31
C GLY A 118 -13.40 -11.52 -11.04
N THR A 119 -12.51 -12.47 -10.77
CA THR A 119 -11.59 -12.44 -9.61
C THR A 119 -10.27 -13.15 -9.95
N PRO A 120 -9.11 -12.55 -9.68
CA PRO A 120 -8.92 -11.24 -9.05
C PRO A 120 -9.25 -10.09 -10.01
N ARG A 121 -9.78 -9.00 -9.45
CA ARG A 121 -10.11 -7.78 -10.21
C ARG A 121 -9.71 -6.53 -9.44
N CYS A 122 -9.49 -5.43 -10.16
CA CYS A 122 -9.17 -4.14 -9.57
C CYS A 122 -10.06 -3.07 -10.19
N ILE A 123 -10.74 -2.28 -9.36
CA ILE A 123 -11.36 -1.03 -9.80
C ILE A 123 -10.40 0.10 -9.39
N VAL A 124 -10.03 0.93 -10.37
CA VAL A 124 -9.19 2.10 -10.15
C VAL A 124 -10.09 3.31 -9.92
N GLY A 125 -10.14 3.77 -8.68
CA GLY A 125 -10.76 5.03 -8.32
C GLY A 125 -9.83 6.21 -8.61
N LYS A 126 -10.22 7.40 -8.14
CA LYS A 126 -9.38 8.60 -8.27
C LYS A 126 -8.09 8.49 -7.46
N ASP A 127 -8.19 8.03 -6.22
CA ASP A 127 -7.08 8.01 -5.24
C ASP A 127 -6.96 6.67 -4.51
N VAL A 128 -7.73 5.66 -4.92
CA VAL A 128 -7.78 4.34 -4.27
C VAL A 128 -7.94 3.24 -5.31
N PHE A 129 -7.31 2.09 -5.04
CA PHE A 129 -7.62 0.83 -5.67
C PHE A 129 -8.63 0.07 -4.82
N GLU A 130 -9.70 -0.43 -5.44
CA GLU A 130 -10.54 -1.48 -4.87
C GLU A 130 -10.18 -2.82 -5.49
N VAL A 131 -9.39 -3.60 -4.76
CA VAL A 131 -8.86 -4.89 -5.17
C VAL A 131 -9.74 -6.00 -4.61
N TYR A 132 -10.16 -6.91 -5.48
CA TYR A 132 -10.97 -8.06 -5.08
C TYR A 132 -10.19 -9.35 -5.26
N ILE A 133 -10.06 -10.12 -4.18
CA ILE A 133 -9.26 -11.35 -4.10
C ILE A 133 -10.03 -12.44 -3.37
N THR A 134 -9.81 -13.70 -3.72
CA THR A 134 -10.37 -14.89 -3.03
C THR A 134 -9.34 -15.65 -2.22
N ASN A 135 -8.08 -15.22 -2.24
CA ASN A 135 -7.02 -15.86 -1.49
C ASN A 135 -5.98 -14.85 -1.04
N PHE A 136 -5.39 -15.09 0.13
CA PHE A 136 -4.21 -14.37 0.56
C PHE A 136 -2.97 -14.89 -0.19
N SER A 137 -2.13 -13.95 -0.60
CA SER A 137 -0.87 -14.25 -1.26
C SER A 137 0.12 -14.88 -0.28
N ILE A 138 1.00 -15.74 -0.79
CA ILE A 138 2.18 -16.25 -0.07
C ILE A 138 3.35 -15.25 -0.07
N CYS A 139 3.27 -14.25 -0.95
CA CYS A 139 4.28 -13.25 -1.20
C CYS A 139 3.75 -11.83 -0.94
N GLU A 140 4.65 -10.86 -0.82
CA GLU A 140 4.33 -9.44 -0.76
C GLU A 140 3.61 -8.98 -2.03
N MET A 141 2.57 -8.15 -1.88
CA MET A 141 1.73 -7.71 -2.98
C MET A 141 1.87 -6.21 -3.23
N PHE A 142 2.18 -5.84 -4.47
CA PHE A 142 2.27 -4.44 -4.92
C PHE A 142 1.40 -4.20 -6.16
N MET A 143 0.81 -3.01 -6.24
CA MET A 143 0.02 -2.61 -7.40
C MET A 143 0.87 -1.73 -8.33
N VAL A 144 0.90 -2.09 -9.61
CA VAL A 144 1.66 -1.40 -10.65
C VAL A 144 0.71 -0.95 -11.75
N ILE A 145 0.83 0.31 -12.16
CA ILE A 145 0.14 0.86 -13.34
C ILE A 145 1.12 0.93 -14.50
N SER A 146 0.67 0.55 -15.70
CA SER A 146 1.49 0.59 -16.93
C SER A 146 0.89 1.39 -18.09
N ASP A 147 -0.35 1.88 -17.96
CA ASP A 147 -1.06 2.62 -19.01
C ASP A 147 -1.96 3.72 -18.41
N ASN A 148 -2.28 4.74 -19.21
CA ASN A 148 -3.05 5.94 -18.82
C ASN A 148 -2.42 6.76 -17.68
N LEU A 149 -1.12 6.58 -17.41
CA LEU A 149 -0.38 7.27 -16.36
C LEU A 149 0.25 8.57 -16.89
N ILE A 150 -0.19 9.71 -16.35
CA ILE A 150 0.43 11.02 -16.60
C ILE A 150 1.62 11.23 -15.66
N GLY A 151 1.51 10.75 -14.43
CA GLY A 151 2.54 10.91 -13.42
C GLY A 151 2.10 10.41 -12.05
N LYS A 152 2.79 10.87 -11.02
CA LYS A 152 2.50 10.54 -9.61
C LYS A 152 2.44 11.81 -8.79
N ARG A 153 1.54 11.83 -7.82
CA ARG A 153 1.61 12.80 -6.73
C ARG A 153 2.78 12.43 -5.83
N VAL A 154 3.65 13.41 -5.61
CA VAL A 154 4.85 13.28 -4.78
C VAL A 154 4.76 14.32 -3.69
N ALA A 155 4.94 13.88 -2.45
CA ALA A 155 5.09 14.74 -1.31
C ALA A 155 6.58 14.91 -0.99
N SER A 156 6.92 16.03 -0.38
CA SER A 156 8.30 16.36 -0.06
C SER A 156 8.44 16.95 1.33
N THR A 157 9.43 16.46 2.08
CA THR A 157 9.74 17.00 3.41
C THR A 157 11.20 17.43 3.43
N PRO A 158 11.50 18.74 3.40
CA PRO A 158 12.85 19.23 3.63
C PRO A 158 13.22 19.07 5.11
N TYR A 159 14.46 18.71 5.40
CA TYR A 159 14.96 18.64 6.78
C TYR A 159 16.45 19.00 6.88
N LEU A 160 16.79 19.62 8.01
CA LEU A 160 18.15 19.95 8.38
C LEU A 160 18.74 18.86 9.28
N PRO A 161 20.02 18.49 9.10
CA PRO A 161 20.72 17.63 10.05
C PRO A 161 20.72 18.26 11.46
N LYS A 162 20.56 17.44 12.49
CA LYS A 162 20.53 17.88 13.89
C LYS A 162 21.83 18.57 14.35
N SER A 163 22.96 18.24 13.71
CA SER A 163 24.23 18.88 13.94
C SER A 163 24.87 19.21 12.60
N MET A 164 25.30 20.46 12.46
CA MET A 164 26.04 20.93 11.28
C MET A 164 27.22 21.77 11.75
N SER A 165 28.43 21.38 11.35
CA SER A 165 29.62 22.18 11.64
C SER A 165 29.50 23.61 11.07
N HIS A 166 30.13 24.58 11.71
CA HIS A 166 30.22 25.95 11.21
C HIS A 166 31.32 26.12 10.13
N LEU A 167 32.19 25.11 9.97
CA LEU A 167 33.34 25.13 9.08
C LEU A 167 33.03 24.57 7.67
N HIS A 168 31.87 23.93 7.49
CA HIS A 168 31.45 23.37 6.19
C HIS A 168 30.21 24.09 5.66
N SER A 169 30.03 24.01 4.33
CA SER A 169 28.83 24.47 3.64
C SER A 169 27.57 23.88 4.28
N LYS A 170 26.56 24.74 4.52
CA LYS A 170 25.25 24.30 5.01
C LYS A 170 24.51 23.57 3.89
N TYR A 171 23.86 22.46 4.24
CA TYR A 171 23.06 21.67 3.30
C TYR A 171 21.71 21.30 3.91
N CYS A 172 20.72 21.10 3.06
CA CYS A 172 19.37 20.65 3.42
C CYS A 172 19.10 19.33 2.70
N HIS A 173 18.53 18.36 3.41
CA HIS A 173 18.06 17.13 2.78
C HIS A 173 16.62 17.33 2.31
N LEU A 174 16.32 16.86 1.11
CA LEU A 174 14.95 16.78 0.60
C LEU A 174 14.56 15.31 0.50
N ARG A 175 13.56 14.89 1.29
CA ARG A 175 12.95 13.58 1.12
C ARG A 175 11.79 13.71 0.15
N LEU A 176 11.77 12.88 -0.89
CA LEU A 176 10.67 12.74 -1.84
C LEU A 176 10.02 11.37 -1.64
N TYR A 177 8.69 11.33 -1.59
CA TYR A 177 7.94 10.09 -1.40
C TYR A 177 6.57 10.16 -2.08
N ASN A 178 5.98 8.99 -2.32
CA ASN A 178 4.63 8.90 -2.86
C ASN A 178 3.64 9.54 -1.88
N ASP A 179 2.80 10.43 -2.41
CA ASP A 179 1.75 11.11 -1.66
C ASP A 179 0.57 10.16 -1.41
N THR A 180 0.71 9.34 -0.37
CA THR A 180 -0.28 8.38 0.11
C THR A 180 -0.32 8.41 1.64
N PRO A 181 -1.48 8.21 2.29
CA PRO A 181 -1.56 8.23 3.75
C PRO A 181 -0.54 7.30 4.43
N GLY A 182 0.09 7.81 5.49
CA GLY A 182 1.07 7.06 6.29
C GLY A 182 2.50 7.03 5.75
N THR A 183 2.81 7.75 4.66
CA THR A 183 4.20 7.98 4.21
C THR A 183 4.85 9.22 4.83
N GLU A 184 4.06 10.07 5.48
CA GLU A 184 4.55 11.20 6.26
C GLU A 184 5.38 10.72 7.45
N ASP A 185 6.61 11.23 7.58
CA ASP A 185 7.37 11.06 8.81
C ASP A 185 6.63 11.72 9.98
N PRO A 186 6.86 11.28 11.24
CA PRO A 186 6.62 12.16 12.37
C PRO A 186 7.14 13.56 12.06
N PRO A 187 6.56 14.62 12.64
CA PRO A 187 7.33 15.84 12.83
C PRO A 187 8.61 15.44 13.57
N MET A 188 9.72 15.29 12.83
CA MET A 188 11.05 15.33 13.42
C MET A 188 11.03 16.64 14.17
N ARG A 189 11.06 16.57 15.52
CA ARG A 189 11.01 17.72 16.42
C ARG A 189 11.59 18.92 15.69
N THR A 190 10.71 19.78 15.19
CA THR A 190 11.11 21.04 14.61
C THR A 190 11.69 21.77 15.80
N ILE A 191 13.01 21.70 15.95
CA ILE A 191 13.69 22.59 16.87
C ILE A 191 13.54 23.94 16.18
N MET A 192 12.55 24.69 16.65
CA MET A 192 12.51 26.13 16.47
C MET A 192 13.89 26.62 16.90
N VAL A 193 14.71 26.99 15.93
CA VAL A 193 15.93 27.72 16.22
C VAL A 193 15.43 29.08 16.71
N GLN A 194 15.55 29.32 18.02
CA GLN A 194 15.40 30.66 18.60
C GLN A 194 16.45 31.60 18.03
#